data_AF-A0A816RGN8-F1
#
_entry.id   AF-A0A816RGN8-F1
#
_cell.length_a   1.000
_cell.length_b   1.000
_cell.length_c   1.000
_cell.angle_alpha   90.00
_cell.angle_beta   90.00
_cell.angle_gamma   90.00
#
_symmetry.space_group_name_H-M   'P 1'
#
loop_
_entity.id
_entity.type
_entity.pdbx_description
1 polymer ?
#
loop_
_entity_poly.entity_id
_entity_poly.type
_entity_poly.pdbx_seq_one_letter_code
_entity_poly.pdbx_strand_id
1 'polypeptide(L)'
;MTNLHLDMNPWLYIDQEDNSEQIEVLGELDYDSDDDWITENNEPGCSKVGELHVQGLVNLADNLEEDGGFWLVPGFHKYLTQWADDHRELRNFYGHYDQFIMIDREYIPELYDAACHISSRAGSAILWDQRTIHGSQANRSLCPCYAQIIKMFPIDHPGMTLVRSEKRSKTILAKLQVVNINPETDLTPLGRKLFGL
;
A
#
# COMPACT_ATOMS: atom_id res chain seq x y z
N MET A 1 14.41 12.49 -10.18
CA MET A 1 14.33 11.08 -10.55
C MET A 1 13.10 10.55 -9.86
N THR A 2 12.22 9.86 -10.58
CA THR A 2 11.03 9.23 -10.01
C THR A 2 11.45 7.91 -9.38
N ASN A 3 10.86 7.49 -8.26
CA ASN A 3 11.11 6.17 -7.67
C ASN A 3 9.89 5.27 -7.90
N LEU A 4 9.84 4.62 -9.07
CA LEU A 4 8.75 3.68 -9.37
C LEU A 4 8.96 2.35 -8.65
N HIS A 5 7.93 1.87 -7.98
CA HIS A 5 7.95 0.65 -7.20
C HIS A 5 6.58 -0.05 -7.19
N LEU A 6 6.59 -1.28 -6.66
CA LEU A 6 5.42 -1.98 -6.17
C LEU A 6 5.60 -2.27 -4.68
N ASP A 7 4.55 -2.01 -3.89
CA ASP A 7 4.45 -2.40 -2.48
C ASP A 7 4.07 -3.89 -2.33
N MET A 8 4.64 -4.73 -3.19
CA MET A 8 4.47 -6.18 -3.21
C MET A 8 5.50 -6.82 -4.14
N ASN A 9 5.79 -8.10 -3.93
CA ASN A 9 6.49 -8.93 -4.90
C ASN A 9 5.50 -9.43 -5.98
N PRO A 10 5.63 -9.04 -7.25
CA PRO A 10 4.70 -9.47 -8.29
C PRO A 10 4.81 -10.97 -8.58
N TRP A 11 5.99 -11.58 -8.44
CA TRP A 11 6.17 -13.01 -8.70
C TRP A 11 5.58 -13.86 -7.59
N LEU A 12 5.74 -13.48 -6.32
CA LEU A 12 5.07 -14.19 -5.21
C LEU A 12 3.55 -14.09 -5.32
N TYR A 13 3.05 -12.89 -5.59
CA TYR A 13 1.62 -12.66 -5.80
C TYR A 13 1.04 -13.56 -6.90
N ILE A 14 1.80 -13.83 -7.97
CA ILE A 14 1.35 -14.64 -9.11
C ILE A 14 1.54 -16.15 -8.86
N ASP A 15 2.69 -16.55 -8.31
CA ASP A 15 3.09 -17.95 -8.19
C ASP A 15 2.34 -18.69 -7.06
N GLN A 16 1.81 -17.98 -6.07
CA GLN A 16 1.05 -18.58 -4.96
C GLN A 16 -0.29 -19.19 -5.43
N GLU A 17 -0.62 -20.35 -4.87
CA GLU A 17 -1.86 -21.09 -5.17
C GLU A 17 -3.06 -20.58 -4.36
N ASP A 18 -2.80 -20.13 -3.13
CA ASP A 18 -3.78 -19.63 -2.17
C ASP A 18 -3.13 -18.60 -1.23
N ASN A 19 -3.89 -18.11 -0.24
CA ASN A 19 -3.43 -17.09 0.71
C ASN A 19 -2.78 -17.68 1.97
N SER A 20 -2.32 -18.95 1.98
CA SER A 20 -1.78 -19.57 3.19
C SER A 20 -0.61 -18.79 3.77
N GLU A 21 0.33 -18.35 2.93
CA GLU A 21 1.49 -17.54 3.35
C GLU A 21 1.08 -16.17 3.88
N GLN A 22 0.16 -15.48 3.20
CA GLN A 22 -0.40 -14.21 3.67
C GLN A 22 -1.07 -14.37 5.04
N ILE A 23 -1.84 -15.44 5.25
CA ILE A 23 -2.51 -15.72 6.52
C ILE A 23 -1.49 -15.99 7.63
N GLU A 24 -0.41 -16.71 7.32
CA GLU A 24 0.69 -16.97 8.25
C GLU A 24 1.37 -15.66 8.66
N VAL A 25 1.86 -14.87 7.70
CA VAL A 25 2.53 -13.58 7.93
C VAL A 25 1.63 -12.62 8.73
N LEU A 26 0.38 -12.44 8.31
CA LEU A 26 -0.55 -11.55 8.99
C LEU A 26 -0.96 -12.06 10.38
N GLY A 27 -0.92 -13.38 10.60
CA GLY A 27 -1.22 -14.01 11.88
C GLY A 27 -0.12 -13.81 12.93
N GLU A 28 1.12 -13.62 12.50
CA GLU A 28 2.28 -13.38 13.35
C GLU A 28 2.36 -11.94 13.87
N LEU A 29 1.65 -10.99 13.26
CA LEU A 29 1.67 -9.58 13.65
C LEU A 29 1.19 -9.38 15.10
N ASP A 30 2.00 -8.68 15.88
CA ASP A 30 1.70 -8.28 17.26
C ASP A 30 1.24 -6.82 17.39
N TYR A 31 1.57 -5.98 16.39
CA TYR A 31 1.33 -4.55 16.38
C TYR A 31 2.01 -3.80 17.52
N ASP A 32 3.12 -4.34 18.02
CA ASP A 32 3.95 -3.71 19.05
C ASP A 32 4.96 -2.73 18.43
N SER A 33 5.16 -2.80 17.11
CA SER A 33 6.02 -1.91 16.34
C SER A 33 5.27 -1.26 15.17
N ASP A 34 5.83 -0.18 14.62
CA ASP A 34 5.28 0.44 13.41
C ASP A 34 5.53 -0.45 12.16
N ASP A 35 6.52 -1.34 12.20
CA ASP A 35 6.83 -2.27 11.12
C ASP A 35 5.69 -3.27 10.85
N ASP A 36 4.97 -3.70 11.89
CA ASP A 36 3.81 -4.60 11.73
C ASP A 36 2.71 -3.97 10.85
N TRP A 37 2.54 -2.65 10.93
CA TRP A 37 1.58 -1.91 10.10
C TRP A 37 2.06 -1.77 8.66
N ILE A 38 3.38 -1.68 8.46
CA ILE A 38 4.00 -1.66 7.13
C ILE A 38 3.84 -3.03 6.47
N THR A 39 4.10 -4.12 7.22
CA THR A 39 3.85 -5.49 6.75
C THR A 39 2.37 -5.69 6.40
N GLU A 40 1.43 -5.33 7.29
CA GLU A 40 -0.02 -5.37 6.97
C GLU A 40 -0.37 -4.62 5.67
N ASN A 41 0.25 -3.46 5.44
CA ASN A 41 0.00 -2.65 4.25
C ASN A 41 0.47 -3.34 2.96
N ASN A 42 1.64 -4.01 3.02
CA ASN A 42 2.36 -4.55 1.87
C ASN A 42 2.04 -6.02 1.57
N GLU A 43 1.11 -6.65 2.29
CA GLU A 43 0.71 -8.06 2.09
C GLU A 43 -0.55 -8.20 1.21
N PRO A 44 -0.43 -8.35 -0.13
CA PRO A 44 -1.57 -8.33 -1.08
C PRO A 44 -2.35 -9.65 -1.20
N GLY A 45 -1.89 -10.73 -0.58
CA GLY A 45 -2.40 -12.09 -0.83
C GLY A 45 -1.91 -12.65 -2.17
N CYS A 46 -2.68 -13.55 -2.80
CA CYS A 46 -2.34 -14.11 -4.10
C CYS A 46 -3.34 -13.74 -5.22
N SER A 47 -2.84 -13.81 -6.45
CA SER A 47 -3.57 -13.46 -7.67
C SER A 47 -4.77 -14.37 -7.95
N LYS A 48 -4.72 -15.64 -7.52
CA LYS A 48 -5.78 -16.63 -7.75
C LYS A 48 -7.00 -16.40 -6.89
N VAL A 49 -6.81 -15.91 -5.66
CA VAL A 49 -7.91 -15.47 -4.80
C VAL A 49 -8.45 -14.11 -5.27
N GLY A 50 -7.56 -13.22 -5.71
CA GLY A 50 -7.95 -11.97 -6.36
C GLY A 50 -8.57 -10.95 -5.41
N GLU A 51 -8.01 -10.84 -4.20
CA GLU A 51 -8.47 -9.88 -3.19
C GLU A 51 -8.32 -8.43 -3.68
N LEU A 52 -9.30 -7.60 -3.34
CA LEU A 52 -9.23 -6.18 -3.63
C LEU A 52 -8.47 -5.44 -2.53
N HIS A 53 -7.27 -5.00 -2.86
CA HIS A 53 -6.47 -4.12 -2.03
C HIS A 53 -6.36 -2.74 -2.68
N VAL A 54 -6.88 -1.72 -1.98
CA VAL A 54 -6.84 -0.34 -2.44
C VAL A 54 -5.93 0.47 -1.54
N GLN A 55 -4.92 1.07 -2.12
CA GLN A 55 -4.10 2.08 -1.46
C GLN A 55 -4.60 3.47 -1.84
N GLY A 56 -4.28 4.43 -1.00
CA GLY A 56 -4.73 5.79 -1.22
C GLY A 56 -3.90 6.79 -0.45
N LEU A 57 -4.06 8.04 -0.85
CA LEU A 57 -3.56 9.17 -0.11
C LEU A 57 -4.56 10.32 -0.16
N VAL A 58 -4.58 11.10 0.92
CA VAL A 58 -5.28 12.38 1.00
C VAL A 58 -4.24 13.48 1.03
N ASN A 59 -4.26 14.36 0.02
CA ASN A 59 -3.39 15.53 0.00
C ASN A 59 -3.79 16.50 1.09
N LEU A 60 -2.84 16.87 1.96
CA LEU A 60 -3.05 17.85 3.03
C LEU A 60 -2.66 19.28 2.61
N ALA A 61 -1.97 19.40 1.47
CA ALA A 61 -1.64 20.65 0.79
C ALA A 61 -1.84 20.47 -0.72
N ASP A 62 -1.96 21.58 -1.45
CA ASP A 62 -1.90 21.55 -2.91
C ASP A 62 -0.57 20.92 -3.35
N ASN A 63 -0.64 20.05 -4.37
CA ASN A 63 0.52 19.39 -4.96
C ASN A 63 0.50 19.67 -6.47
N LEU A 64 1.31 20.65 -6.85
CA LEU A 64 1.54 21.06 -8.22
C LEU A 64 2.67 20.22 -8.85
N GLU A 65 2.86 20.37 -10.16
CA GLU A 65 3.84 19.60 -10.94
C GLU A 65 5.27 19.73 -10.39
N GLU A 66 5.65 20.94 -9.96
CA GLU A 66 6.97 21.25 -9.41
C GLU A 66 7.20 20.71 -7.99
N ASP A 67 6.14 20.37 -7.26
CA ASP A 67 6.21 19.95 -5.85
C ASP A 67 6.65 18.47 -5.72
N GLY A 68 6.88 17.79 -6.84
CA GLY A 68 7.08 16.34 -6.86
C GLY A 68 5.79 15.66 -6.42
N GLY A 69 5.86 14.65 -5.55
CA GLY A 69 4.64 13.98 -5.07
C GLY A 69 4.32 12.73 -5.86
N PHE A 70 3.03 12.37 -5.99
CA PHE A 70 2.61 11.03 -6.38
C PHE A 70 2.62 10.79 -7.90
N TRP A 71 3.29 9.71 -8.31
CA TRP A 71 3.37 9.25 -9.69
C TRP A 71 2.83 7.83 -9.80
N LEU A 72 2.19 7.50 -10.92
CA LEU A 72 1.74 6.14 -11.19
C LEU A 72 1.78 5.81 -12.68
N VAL A 73 1.82 4.51 -13.00
CA VAL A 73 1.64 3.99 -14.36
C VAL A 73 0.16 3.63 -14.56
N PRO A 74 -0.62 4.41 -15.32
CA PRO A 74 -2.06 4.22 -15.39
C PRO A 74 -2.45 2.86 -15.96
N GLY A 75 -3.33 2.14 -15.26
CA GLY A 75 -3.83 0.85 -15.70
C GLY A 75 -2.86 -0.32 -15.55
N PHE A 76 -1.68 -0.13 -14.94
CA PHE A 76 -0.66 -1.18 -14.80
C PHE A 76 -1.18 -2.45 -14.12
N HIS A 77 -2.09 -2.35 -13.15
CA HIS A 77 -2.72 -3.50 -12.50
C HIS A 77 -3.36 -4.52 -13.47
N LYS A 78 -3.76 -4.09 -14.68
CA LYS A 78 -4.31 -4.97 -15.73
C LYS A 78 -3.24 -5.75 -16.48
N TYR A 79 -2.00 -5.25 -16.44
CA TYR A 79 -0.84 -5.80 -17.14
C TYR A 79 0.15 -6.47 -16.20
N LEU A 80 -0.05 -6.38 -14.88
CA LEU A 80 0.85 -6.95 -13.86
C LEU A 80 1.30 -8.38 -14.19
N THR A 81 0.35 -9.28 -14.48
CA THR A 81 0.67 -10.69 -14.75
C THR A 81 1.50 -10.86 -16.01
N GLN A 82 1.13 -10.21 -17.10
CA GLN A 82 1.90 -10.27 -18.35
C GLN A 82 3.29 -9.67 -18.17
N TRP A 83 3.36 -8.51 -17.50
CA TRP A 83 4.61 -7.82 -17.23
C TRP A 83 5.56 -8.67 -16.37
N ALA A 84 5.05 -9.36 -15.35
CA ALA A 84 5.87 -10.22 -14.49
C ALA A 84 6.41 -11.46 -15.23
N ASP A 85 5.65 -12.02 -16.18
CA ASP A 85 6.10 -13.12 -17.03
C ASP A 85 7.15 -12.69 -18.06
N ASP A 86 6.91 -11.54 -18.71
CA ASP A 86 7.82 -10.92 -19.68
C ASP A 86 9.18 -10.56 -19.04
N HIS A 87 9.18 -10.23 -17.75
CA HIS A 87 10.37 -9.81 -16.99
C HIS A 87 10.76 -10.80 -15.89
N ARG A 88 10.48 -12.10 -16.08
CA ARG A 88 10.77 -13.15 -15.08
C ARG A 88 12.22 -13.20 -14.63
N GLU A 89 13.16 -12.74 -15.44
CA GLU A 89 14.58 -12.67 -15.08
C GLU A 89 14.87 -11.66 -13.97
N LEU A 90 14.01 -10.63 -13.82
CA LEU A 90 14.14 -9.64 -12.75
C LEU A 90 13.93 -10.26 -11.36
N ARG A 91 13.23 -11.41 -11.29
CA ARG A 91 13.09 -12.22 -10.08
C ARG A 91 14.44 -12.59 -9.45
N ASN A 92 15.51 -12.67 -10.25
CA ASN A 92 16.85 -12.97 -9.73
C ASN A 92 17.47 -11.79 -8.95
N PHE A 93 17.00 -10.56 -9.17
CA PHE A 93 17.51 -9.35 -8.50
C PHE A 93 16.70 -9.00 -7.25
N TYR A 94 15.37 -9.21 -7.28
CA TYR A 94 14.45 -8.89 -6.18
C TYR A 94 14.14 -10.09 -5.26
N GLY A 95 14.78 -11.23 -5.49
CA GLY A 95 14.60 -12.43 -4.67
C GLY A 95 13.17 -12.96 -4.59
N HIS A 96 12.93 -13.86 -3.64
CA HIS A 96 11.62 -14.45 -3.34
C HIS A 96 11.02 -13.95 -2.03
N TYR A 97 11.66 -12.99 -1.35
CA TYR A 97 11.23 -12.54 -0.02
C TYR A 97 11.09 -11.03 0.07
N ASP A 98 11.42 -10.28 -0.99
CA ASP A 98 11.25 -8.83 -0.98
C ASP A 98 9.76 -8.50 -1.12
N GLN A 99 9.13 -8.01 -0.05
CA GLN A 99 7.73 -7.55 -0.02
C GLN A 99 7.54 -6.17 -0.68
N PHE A 100 8.59 -5.65 -1.32
CA PHE A 100 8.63 -4.37 -1.98
C PHE A 100 9.66 -4.43 -3.11
N ILE A 101 9.32 -3.99 -4.31
CA ILE A 101 10.27 -3.96 -5.43
C ILE A 101 10.43 -2.55 -5.99
N MET A 102 11.68 -2.06 -6.01
CA MET A 102 12.05 -0.79 -6.63
C MET A 102 12.48 -1.02 -8.07
N ILE A 103 11.75 -0.47 -9.04
CA ILE A 103 12.02 -0.69 -10.45
C ILE A 103 13.12 0.26 -10.92
N ASP A 104 14.24 -0.27 -11.40
CA ASP A 104 15.29 0.57 -11.99
C ASP A 104 14.89 1.04 -13.40
N ARG A 105 15.10 2.34 -13.67
CA ARG A 105 14.86 2.91 -15.00
C ARG A 105 15.80 2.32 -16.04
N GLU A 106 17.00 1.90 -15.66
CA GLU A 106 17.95 1.27 -16.58
C GLU A 106 17.43 -0.06 -17.11
N TYR A 107 16.65 -0.80 -16.31
CA TYR A 107 16.07 -2.07 -16.71
C TYR A 107 14.77 -1.89 -17.47
N ILE A 108 13.90 -0.97 -17.03
CA ILE A 108 12.53 -0.84 -17.57
C ILE A 108 12.18 0.63 -17.87
N PRO A 109 12.82 1.27 -18.86
CA PRO A 109 12.61 2.69 -19.16
C PRO A 109 11.19 3.01 -19.59
N GLU A 110 10.48 2.07 -20.23
CA GLU A 110 9.12 2.26 -20.74
C GLU A 110 8.09 2.50 -19.63
N LEU A 111 8.29 1.95 -18.42
CA LEU A 111 7.42 2.24 -17.28
C LEU A 111 7.58 3.67 -16.81
N TYR A 112 8.81 4.20 -16.86
CA TYR A 112 9.11 5.59 -16.53
C TYR A 112 8.53 6.56 -17.55
N ASP A 113 8.52 6.19 -18.82
CA ASP A 113 7.93 6.99 -19.89
C ASP A 113 6.40 6.95 -19.86
N ALA A 114 5.80 5.86 -19.35
CA ALA A 114 4.36 5.71 -19.16
C ALA A 114 3.84 6.28 -17.82
N ALA A 115 4.72 6.52 -16.85
CA ALA A 115 4.34 7.08 -15.57
C ALA A 115 3.88 8.53 -15.72
N CYS A 116 2.85 8.89 -14.96
CA CYS A 116 2.30 10.24 -14.95
C CYS A 116 2.22 10.79 -13.52
N HIS A 117 2.46 12.09 -13.40
CA HIS A 117 2.24 12.81 -12.16
C HIS A 117 0.75 13.03 -11.92
N ILE A 118 0.32 12.87 -10.68
CA ILE A 118 -1.05 13.16 -10.27
C ILE A 118 -1.06 14.41 -9.38
N SER A 119 -1.07 15.58 -10.02
CA SER A 119 -1.30 16.83 -9.32
C SER A 119 -2.70 16.87 -8.71
N SER A 120 -2.82 17.45 -7.51
CA SER A 120 -4.08 17.48 -6.79
C SER A 120 -4.16 18.66 -5.82
N ARG A 121 -5.37 19.07 -5.47
CA ARG A 121 -5.61 20.14 -4.48
C ARG A 121 -5.64 19.56 -3.08
N ALA A 122 -5.36 20.39 -2.07
CA ALA A 122 -5.59 20.05 -0.68
C ALA A 122 -7.01 19.49 -0.47
N GLY A 123 -7.11 18.39 0.27
CA GLY A 123 -8.34 17.64 0.51
C GLY A 123 -8.71 16.63 -0.57
N SER A 124 -7.99 16.59 -1.70
CA SER A 124 -8.22 15.57 -2.74
C SER A 124 -7.74 14.19 -2.25
N ALA A 125 -8.51 13.15 -2.54
CA ALA A 125 -8.11 11.77 -2.34
C ALA A 125 -7.71 11.14 -3.68
N ILE A 126 -6.55 10.51 -3.71
CA ILE A 126 -6.08 9.69 -4.84
C ILE A 126 -6.14 8.23 -4.36
N LEU A 127 -6.81 7.38 -5.12
CA LEU A 127 -6.97 5.96 -4.82
C LEU A 127 -6.41 5.13 -5.97
N TRP A 128 -5.70 4.05 -5.66
CA TRP A 128 -5.18 3.12 -6.66
C TRP A 128 -5.24 1.68 -6.17
N ASP A 129 -5.26 0.77 -7.14
CA ASP A 129 -5.12 -0.66 -6.90
C ASP A 129 -3.66 -0.96 -6.53
N GLN A 130 -3.40 -1.70 -5.43
CA GLN A 130 -2.03 -2.00 -4.95
C GLN A 130 -1.14 -2.65 -6.03
N ARG A 131 -1.74 -3.33 -7.01
CA ARG A 131 -1.04 -3.94 -8.15
C ARG A 131 -0.51 -2.92 -9.15
N THR A 132 -0.74 -1.62 -8.93
CA THR A 132 -0.32 -0.54 -9.83
C THR A 132 1.07 -0.05 -9.43
N ILE A 133 1.99 -0.04 -10.40
CA ILE A 133 3.29 0.61 -10.20
C ILE A 133 3.08 2.09 -9.92
N HIS A 134 3.65 2.54 -8.82
CA HIS A 134 3.54 3.90 -8.37
C HIS A 134 4.84 4.36 -7.71
N GLY A 135 4.89 5.62 -7.34
CA GLY A 135 6.12 6.22 -6.89
C GLY A 135 5.96 7.68 -6.52
N SER A 136 7.10 8.31 -6.35
CA SER A 136 7.19 9.72 -6.10
C SER A 136 8.33 10.38 -6.88
N GLN A 137 8.23 11.68 -7.07
CA GLN A 137 9.33 12.48 -7.61
C GLN A 137 9.85 13.44 -6.56
N ALA A 138 11.17 13.69 -6.59
CA ALA A 138 11.81 14.71 -5.78
C ALA A 138 11.16 16.09 -5.98
N ASN A 139 10.82 16.72 -4.86
CA ASN A 139 10.27 18.07 -4.81
C ASN A 139 11.30 19.10 -5.31
N ARG A 140 10.89 19.99 -6.21
CA ARG A 140 11.73 21.05 -6.78
C ARG A 140 11.25 22.46 -6.41
N SER A 141 10.24 22.56 -5.56
CA SER A 141 9.68 23.82 -5.06
C SER A 141 10.06 24.05 -3.59
N LEU A 142 9.50 25.11 -3.00
CA LEU A 142 9.58 25.39 -1.57
C LEU A 142 8.35 24.90 -0.80
N CYS A 143 7.39 24.29 -1.50
CA CYS A 143 6.14 23.80 -0.95
C CYS A 143 6.28 22.32 -0.61
N PRO A 144 6.38 21.92 0.67
CA PRO A 144 6.48 20.52 1.05
C PRO A 144 5.22 19.74 0.63
N CYS A 145 5.42 18.50 0.18
CA CYS A 145 4.34 17.57 -0.12
C CYS A 145 3.87 16.92 1.19
N TYR A 146 2.61 17.16 1.56
CA TYR A 146 1.97 16.55 2.72
C TYR A 146 0.82 15.66 2.29
N ALA A 147 0.87 14.40 2.71
CA ALA A 147 -0.16 13.43 2.43
C ALA A 147 -0.42 12.54 3.66
N GLN A 148 -1.68 12.15 3.84
CA GLN A 148 -2.06 11.07 4.73
C GLN A 148 -2.31 9.82 3.90
N ILE A 149 -1.49 8.78 4.11
CA ILE A 149 -1.64 7.49 3.43
C ILE A 149 -2.77 6.69 4.08
N ILE A 150 -3.54 5.99 3.25
CA ILE A 150 -4.61 5.08 3.66
C ILE A 150 -4.52 3.77 2.90
N LYS A 151 -4.85 2.67 3.56
CA LYS A 151 -5.01 1.34 2.97
C LYS A 151 -6.39 0.82 3.30
N MET A 152 -7.01 0.17 2.33
CA MET A 152 -8.34 -0.42 2.45
C MET A 152 -8.32 -1.83 1.90
N PHE A 153 -8.95 -2.73 2.64
CA PHE A 153 -9.19 -4.11 2.27
C PHE A 153 -10.55 -4.55 2.86
N PRO A 154 -11.19 -5.62 2.33
CA PRO A 154 -12.51 -6.07 2.78
C PRO A 154 -12.52 -6.48 4.26
N ILE A 155 -13.67 -6.35 4.93
CA ILE A 155 -13.80 -6.74 6.35
C ILE A 155 -13.68 -8.26 6.54
N ASP A 156 -14.04 -9.03 5.53
CA ASP A 156 -13.96 -10.49 5.45
C ASP A 156 -12.62 -10.98 4.88
N HIS A 157 -11.57 -10.16 5.01
CA HIS A 157 -10.21 -10.53 4.62
C HIS A 157 -9.76 -11.81 5.36
N PRO A 158 -9.29 -12.85 4.65
CA PRO A 158 -8.96 -14.16 5.25
C PRO A 158 -7.81 -14.08 6.26
N GLY A 159 -6.85 -13.18 6.05
CA GLY A 159 -5.83 -12.88 7.06
C GLY A 159 -6.34 -12.14 8.32
N MET A 160 -7.60 -11.71 8.40
CA MET A 160 -8.16 -11.04 9.58
C MET A 160 -8.78 -12.07 10.54
N THR A 161 -7.92 -12.80 11.26
CA THR A 161 -8.34 -13.75 12.30
C THR A 161 -8.88 -13.02 13.53
N LEU A 162 -9.67 -13.70 14.37
CA LEU A 162 -10.14 -13.13 15.64
C LEU A 162 -8.98 -12.66 16.52
N VAL A 163 -7.93 -13.47 16.62
CA VAL A 163 -6.72 -13.16 17.41
C VAL A 163 -6.05 -11.89 16.88
N ARG A 164 -5.83 -11.79 15.57
CA ARG A 164 -5.23 -10.60 14.95
C ARG A 164 -6.11 -9.36 15.15
N SER A 165 -7.42 -9.49 14.96
CA SER A 165 -8.39 -8.41 15.17
C SER A 165 -8.33 -7.88 16.60
N GLU A 166 -8.22 -8.75 17.61
CA GLU A 166 -8.10 -8.35 19.02
C GLU A 166 -6.79 -7.60 19.30
N LYS A 167 -5.65 -8.11 18.79
CA LYS A 167 -4.34 -7.43 18.91
C LYS A 167 -4.37 -6.04 18.28
N ARG A 168 -4.84 -5.96 17.03
CA ARG A 168 -4.96 -4.71 16.26
C ARG A 168 -5.83 -3.68 16.98
N SER A 169 -7.02 -4.10 17.45
CA SER A 169 -7.97 -3.22 18.13
C SER A 169 -7.41 -2.70 19.46
N LYS A 170 -6.74 -3.58 20.23
CA LYS A 170 -6.07 -3.20 21.48
C LYS A 170 -4.98 -2.15 21.25
N THR A 171 -4.14 -2.33 20.23
CA THR A 171 -3.09 -1.37 19.89
C THR A 171 -3.68 -0.04 19.41
N ILE A 172 -4.72 -0.07 18.57
CA ILE A 172 -5.41 1.16 18.15
C ILE A 172 -5.98 1.91 19.35
N LEU A 173 -6.67 1.21 20.25
CA LEU A 173 -7.22 1.82 21.47
C LEU A 173 -6.12 2.49 22.29
N ALA A 174 -4.98 1.83 22.48
CA ALA A 174 -3.83 2.40 23.19
C ALA A 174 -3.29 3.64 22.47
N LYS A 175 -3.13 3.62 21.14
CA LYS A 175 -2.69 4.77 20.34
C LYS A 175 -3.68 5.95 20.44
N LEU A 176 -5.00 5.70 20.42
CA LEU A 176 -6.03 6.73 20.60
C LEU A 176 -5.97 7.36 21.99
N GLN A 177 -5.76 6.56 23.04
CA GLN A 177 -5.62 7.05 24.42
C GLN A 177 -4.41 7.97 24.58
N VAL A 178 -3.27 7.64 23.96
CA VAL A 178 -2.06 8.49 23.98
C VAL A 178 -2.32 9.88 23.43
N VAL A 179 -3.20 10.00 22.42
CA VAL A 179 -3.56 11.29 21.81
C VAL A 179 -4.86 11.90 22.39
N ASN A 180 -5.35 11.38 23.52
CA ASN A 180 -6.57 11.83 24.20
C ASN A 180 -7.84 11.78 23.34
N ILE A 181 -7.95 10.79 22.44
CA ILE A 181 -9.19 10.52 21.69
C ILE A 181 -9.99 9.46 22.43
N ASN A 182 -11.23 9.77 22.80
CA ASN A 182 -12.18 8.86 23.43
C ASN A 182 -13.03 8.14 22.36
N PRO A 183 -12.93 6.79 22.23
CA PRO A 183 -13.67 6.04 21.22
C PRO A 183 -15.19 6.19 21.28
N GLU A 184 -15.76 6.42 22.46
CA GLU A 184 -17.21 6.51 22.65
C GLU A 184 -17.76 7.86 22.19
N THR A 185 -17.02 8.94 22.42
CA THR A 185 -17.50 10.31 22.17
C THR A 185 -16.93 10.93 20.89
N ASP A 186 -15.70 10.58 20.53
CA ASP A 186 -14.94 11.29 19.49
C ASP A 186 -14.92 10.51 18.17
N LEU A 187 -15.11 9.19 18.22
CA LEU A 187 -15.28 8.39 17.02
C LEU A 187 -16.73 8.32 16.57
N THR A 188 -16.90 8.34 15.26
CA THR A 188 -18.18 8.01 14.63
C THR A 188 -18.47 6.51 14.78
N PRO A 189 -19.74 6.07 14.62
CA PRO A 189 -20.06 4.64 14.60
C PRO A 189 -19.27 3.86 13.53
N LEU A 190 -18.98 4.49 12.39
CA LEU A 190 -18.13 3.90 11.36
C LEU A 190 -16.67 3.78 11.82
N GLY A 191 -16.12 4.82 12.46
CA GLY A 191 -14.75 4.81 12.97
C GLY A 191 -14.51 3.69 13.98
N ARG A 192 -15.43 3.53 14.94
CA ARG A 192 -15.42 2.40 15.89
C ARG A 192 -15.42 1.06 15.18
N LYS A 193 -16.35 0.87 14.24
CA LYS A 193 -16.44 -0.35 13.42
C LYS A 193 -15.14 -0.66 12.66
N LEU A 194 -14.51 0.35 12.04
CA LEU A 194 -13.26 0.17 11.28
C LEU A 194 -12.05 -0.16 12.17
N PHE A 195 -12.07 0.29 13.41
CA PHE A 195 -11.01 0.02 14.39
C PHE A 195 -11.26 -1.21 15.27
N GLY A 196 -12.40 -1.88 15.13
CA GLY A 196 -12.76 -3.03 15.96
C GLY A 196 -13.04 -2.65 17.42
N LEU A 197 -13.53 -1.42 17.65
CA LEU A 197 -13.84 -0.85 18.96
C LEU A 197 -15.34 -0.79 19.22
#